data_AF-A0A443LGS0-F1
#
_entry.id   AF-A0A443LGS0-F1
#
_cell.length_a   1.000
_cell.length_b   1.000
_cell.length_c   1.000
_cell.angle_alpha   90.00
_cell.angle_beta   90.00
_cell.angle_gamma   90.00
#
_symmetry.space_group_name_H-M   'P 1'
#
loop_
_entity.id
_entity.type
_entity.pdbx_description
1 polymer ?
#
loop_
_entity_poly.entity_id
_entity_poly.type
_entity_poly.pdbx_seq_one_letter_code
_entity_poly.pdbx_strand_id
1 'polypeptide(L)'
;MGYRATARGERFRFDTLAAVMAAATPERSGDALAGIAAGSALERVAARRVLMDLPLATFLTEALVPYEVDEVTRLILDTHDAAAFAPFRSMTVGALRDWLLSPAATAGTLRAAAPGFTPEMVAAVSKLMRNQDLIRVARKCEVVTAFRNTLGTRGTLSTRLQPNHPADDPQGIAVSILDGLLHGAGDAVIGINPASDNLGNCRDLLVALDALRQSLEIPTQSCVLTHVTNSVRLLEAGAPVDLIFQSVA
;
A
#
# COMPACT_ATOMS: atom_id res chain seq x y z
N MET A 1 -22.97 13.67 -15.92
CA MET A 1 -23.15 12.69 -17.03
C MET A 1 -22.80 11.32 -16.47
N GLY A 2 -23.61 10.28 -16.71
CA GLY A 2 -23.35 8.93 -16.18
C GLY A 2 -22.57 8.06 -17.18
N TYR A 3 -21.83 7.10 -16.65
CA TYR A 3 -21.06 6.12 -17.41
C TYR A 3 -21.95 4.97 -17.90
N ARG A 4 -21.66 4.40 -19.08
CA ARG A 4 -22.51 3.37 -19.70
C ARG A 4 -21.68 2.37 -20.47
N ALA A 5 -22.09 1.11 -20.44
CA ALA A 5 -21.56 0.07 -21.31
C ALA A 5 -22.64 -0.96 -21.66
N THR A 6 -22.49 -1.59 -22.82
CA THR A 6 -23.32 -2.73 -23.22
C THR A 6 -22.51 -4.02 -23.06
N ALA A 7 -23.08 -5.03 -22.41
CA ALA A 7 -22.48 -6.36 -22.27
C ALA A 7 -23.53 -7.44 -22.59
N ARG A 8 -23.23 -8.32 -23.56
CA ARG A 8 -24.15 -9.36 -24.06
C ARG A 8 -25.56 -8.85 -24.43
N GLY A 9 -25.65 -7.62 -24.97
CA GLY A 9 -26.92 -7.00 -25.39
C GLY A 9 -27.66 -6.25 -24.27
N GLU A 10 -27.22 -6.37 -23.01
CA GLU A 10 -27.78 -5.61 -21.89
C GLU A 10 -27.01 -4.30 -21.69
N ARG A 11 -27.72 -3.21 -21.39
CA ARG A 11 -27.15 -1.88 -21.17
C ARG A 11 -27.08 -1.58 -19.68
N PHE A 12 -25.87 -1.36 -19.18
CA PHE A 12 -25.59 -0.96 -17.81
C PHE A 12 -25.30 0.54 -17.75
N ARG A 13 -25.71 1.18 -16.65
CA ARG A 13 -25.46 2.58 -16.35
C ARG A 13 -24.88 2.67 -14.94
N PHE A 14 -23.83 3.47 -14.79
CA PHE A 14 -23.22 3.80 -13.51
C PHE A 14 -23.25 5.32 -13.37
N ASP A 15 -23.79 5.83 -12.26
CA ASP A 15 -24.04 7.27 -12.13
C ASP A 15 -22.79 8.09 -11.80
N THR A 16 -21.77 7.47 -11.22
CA THR A 16 -20.51 8.13 -10.80
C THR A 16 -19.29 7.27 -11.13
N LEU A 17 -18.10 7.88 -11.16
CA LEU A 17 -16.85 7.15 -11.29
C LEU A 17 -16.64 6.17 -10.12
N ALA A 18 -17.04 6.54 -8.90
CA ALA A 18 -17.01 5.65 -7.74
C ALA A 18 -17.84 4.38 -7.97
N ALA A 19 -19.03 4.48 -8.56
CA ALA A 19 -19.86 3.32 -8.89
C ALA A 19 -19.20 2.40 -9.93
N VAL A 20 -18.55 2.96 -10.97
CA VAL A 20 -17.78 2.19 -11.95
C VAL A 20 -16.61 1.45 -11.26
N MET A 21 -15.86 2.18 -10.43
CA MET A 21 -14.68 1.66 -9.72
C MET A 21 -15.04 0.55 -8.73
N ALA A 22 -16.17 0.67 -8.04
CA ALA A 22 -16.67 -0.35 -7.14
C ALA A 22 -17.15 -1.59 -7.90
N ALA A 23 -18.02 -1.42 -8.90
CA ALA A 23 -18.58 -2.51 -9.69
C ALA A 23 -17.51 -3.28 -10.51
N ALA A 24 -16.40 -2.63 -10.90
CA ALA A 24 -15.31 -3.28 -11.62
C ALA A 24 -14.45 -4.23 -10.75
N THR A 25 -14.52 -4.11 -9.42
CA THR A 25 -13.72 -4.92 -8.48
C THR A 25 -14.08 -6.41 -8.60
N PRO A 26 -13.11 -7.34 -8.54
CA PRO A 26 -13.43 -8.75 -8.27
C PRO A 26 -14.32 -8.87 -7.02
N GLU A 27 -15.15 -9.90 -6.97
CA GLU A 27 -16.09 -10.08 -5.85
C GLU A 27 -15.36 -10.14 -4.49
N ARG A 28 -15.81 -9.31 -3.55
CA ARG A 28 -15.27 -9.15 -2.19
C ARG A 28 -16.42 -8.99 -1.21
N SER A 29 -16.33 -9.68 -0.07
CA SER A 29 -17.38 -9.63 0.96
C SER A 29 -17.58 -8.23 1.55
N GLY A 30 -16.50 -7.45 1.71
CA GLY A 30 -16.58 -6.07 2.21
C GLY A 30 -17.38 -5.15 1.28
N ASP A 31 -17.12 -5.20 -0.03
CA ASP A 31 -17.85 -4.41 -1.03
C ASP A 31 -19.33 -4.81 -1.09
N ALA A 32 -19.62 -6.10 -0.93
CA ALA A 32 -20.99 -6.60 -0.87
C ALA A 32 -21.72 -6.11 0.38
N LEU A 33 -21.07 -6.17 1.55
CA LEU A 33 -21.62 -5.68 2.81
C LEU A 33 -21.87 -4.15 2.77
N ALA A 34 -20.99 -3.41 2.12
CA ALA A 34 -21.14 -1.97 1.90
C ALA A 34 -22.18 -1.61 0.82
N GLY A 35 -22.74 -2.61 0.11
CA GLY A 35 -23.76 -2.38 -0.92
C GLY A 35 -23.24 -1.76 -2.21
N ILE A 36 -21.92 -1.81 -2.47
CA ILE A 36 -21.26 -1.18 -3.63
C ILE A 36 -20.73 -2.19 -4.65
N ALA A 37 -20.77 -3.48 -4.33
CA ALA A 37 -20.40 -4.53 -5.28
C ALA A 37 -21.33 -4.56 -6.49
N ALA A 38 -20.83 -5.03 -7.63
CA ALA A 38 -21.68 -5.33 -8.78
C ALA A 38 -22.72 -6.40 -8.42
N GLY A 39 -23.98 -6.17 -8.78
CA GLY A 39 -25.09 -7.09 -8.57
C GLY A 39 -25.04 -8.34 -9.45
N SER A 40 -24.18 -8.37 -10.47
CA SER A 40 -23.90 -9.58 -11.25
C SER A 40 -22.50 -9.61 -11.86
N ALA A 41 -22.06 -10.80 -12.28
CA ALA A 41 -20.83 -10.94 -13.05
C ALA A 41 -20.88 -10.18 -14.39
N LEU A 42 -22.05 -10.06 -15.01
CA LEU A 42 -22.23 -9.35 -16.27
C LEU A 42 -22.09 -7.83 -16.08
N GLU A 43 -22.68 -7.28 -15.02
CA GLU A 43 -22.53 -5.87 -14.63
C GLU A 43 -21.06 -5.54 -14.35
N ARG A 44 -20.34 -6.40 -13.61
CA ARG A 44 -18.90 -6.24 -13.38
C ARG A 44 -18.09 -6.19 -14.66
N VAL A 45 -18.41 -7.04 -15.64
CA VAL A 45 -17.78 -6.99 -16.97
C VAL A 45 -18.12 -5.69 -17.69
N ALA A 46 -19.36 -5.19 -17.58
CA ALA A 46 -19.73 -3.90 -18.14
C ALA A 46 -18.98 -2.73 -17.48
N ALA A 47 -18.83 -2.74 -16.15
CA ALA A 47 -18.05 -1.75 -15.41
C ALA A 47 -16.57 -1.76 -15.85
N ARG A 48 -15.98 -2.95 -16.02
CA ARG A 48 -14.59 -3.07 -16.54
C ARG A 48 -14.44 -2.58 -17.97
N ARG A 49 -15.48 -2.71 -18.82
CA ARG A 49 -15.49 -2.12 -20.17
C ARG A 49 -15.47 -0.60 -20.11
N VAL A 50 -16.32 0.00 -19.28
CA VAL A 50 -16.27 1.46 -19.02
C VAL A 50 -14.87 1.87 -18.57
N LEU A 51 -14.33 1.16 -17.58
CA LEU A 51 -13.04 1.51 -16.99
C LEU A 51 -11.90 1.39 -18.01
N MET A 52 -11.92 0.38 -18.88
CA MET A 52 -10.92 0.17 -19.93
C MET A 52 -10.81 1.35 -20.91
N ASP A 53 -11.93 1.97 -21.25
CA ASP A 53 -11.99 3.08 -22.21
C ASP A 53 -11.85 4.45 -21.55
N LEU A 54 -11.78 4.52 -20.22
CA LEU A 54 -11.70 5.77 -19.48
C LEU A 54 -10.32 6.43 -19.65
N PRO A 55 -10.23 7.72 -20.04
CA PRO A 55 -8.97 8.46 -20.07
C PRO A 55 -8.35 8.54 -18.66
N LEU A 56 -7.03 8.37 -18.55
CA LEU A 56 -6.35 8.52 -17.26
C LEU A 56 -6.57 9.90 -16.65
N ALA A 57 -6.57 10.94 -17.49
CA ALA A 57 -6.77 12.32 -17.04
C ALA A 57 -8.11 12.55 -16.32
N THR A 58 -9.10 11.67 -16.46
CA THR A 58 -10.36 11.76 -15.71
C THR A 58 -10.13 11.77 -14.21
N PHE A 59 -9.17 10.98 -13.70
CA PHE A 59 -8.86 10.89 -12.26
C PHE A 59 -8.21 12.16 -11.69
N LEU A 60 -7.80 13.11 -12.55
CA LEU A 60 -7.30 14.42 -12.13
C LEU A 60 -8.40 15.48 -12.04
N THR A 61 -9.57 15.20 -12.63
CA THR A 61 -10.70 16.15 -12.72
C THR A 61 -11.96 15.67 -12.02
N GLU A 62 -12.11 14.36 -11.80
CA GLU A 62 -13.22 13.75 -11.08
C GLU A 62 -12.64 12.90 -9.93
N ALA A 63 -12.59 13.49 -8.73
CA ALA A 63 -12.13 12.81 -7.53
C ALA A 63 -13.23 11.90 -6.96
N LEU A 64 -12.84 10.72 -6.43
CA LEU A 64 -13.78 9.78 -5.79
C LEU A 64 -14.27 10.31 -4.43
N VAL A 65 -13.39 11.02 -3.72
CA VAL A 65 -13.71 11.80 -2.53
C VAL A 65 -13.41 13.27 -2.88
N PRO A 66 -14.30 14.24 -2.57
CA PRO A 66 -14.08 15.61 -3.01
C PRO A 66 -12.84 16.26 -2.37
N TYR A 67 -12.06 17.00 -3.17
CA TYR A 67 -10.82 17.66 -2.77
C TYR A 67 -11.02 18.60 -1.57
N GLU A 68 -12.16 19.27 -1.50
CA GLU A 68 -12.45 20.29 -0.48
C GLU A 68 -12.64 19.67 0.91
N VAL A 69 -13.05 18.40 1.00
CA VAL A 69 -13.42 17.75 2.26
C VAL A 69 -12.42 16.70 2.74
N ASP A 70 -11.39 16.38 1.96
CA ASP A 70 -10.48 15.28 2.25
C ASP A 70 -8.99 15.63 2.07
N GLU A 71 -8.21 15.52 3.16
CA GLU A 71 -6.78 15.83 3.17
C GLU A 71 -5.94 14.86 2.33
N VAL A 72 -6.36 13.60 2.23
CA VAL A 72 -5.63 12.58 1.46
C VAL A 72 -5.76 12.86 -0.04
N THR A 73 -6.96 13.20 -0.50
CA THR A 73 -7.22 13.64 -1.87
C THR A 73 -6.40 14.89 -2.21
N ARG A 74 -6.33 15.86 -1.28
CA ARG A 74 -5.45 17.03 -1.46
C ARG A 74 -3.99 16.64 -1.61
N LEU A 75 -3.47 15.82 -0.69
CA LEU A 75 -2.09 15.34 -0.75
C LEU A 75 -1.80 14.64 -2.09
N ILE A 76 -2.69 13.76 -2.55
CA ILE A 76 -2.55 13.03 -3.82
C ILE A 76 -2.47 14.00 -5.01
N LEU A 77 -3.41 14.94 -5.10
CA LEU A 77 -3.51 15.84 -6.25
C LEU A 77 -2.46 16.95 -6.22
N ASP A 78 -2.12 17.48 -5.04
CA ASP A 78 -1.12 18.54 -4.87
C ASP A 78 0.31 18.03 -5.10
N THR A 79 0.56 16.73 -4.90
CA THR A 79 1.87 16.10 -5.13
C THR A 79 1.99 15.38 -6.48
N HIS A 80 0.93 15.39 -7.30
CA HIS A 80 0.96 14.80 -8.63
C HIS A 80 1.91 15.55 -9.57
N ASP A 81 2.85 14.83 -10.18
CA ASP A 81 3.81 15.38 -11.13
C ASP A 81 3.26 15.36 -12.56
N ALA A 82 2.85 16.53 -13.05
CA ALA A 82 2.33 16.71 -14.39
C ALA A 82 3.36 16.42 -15.51
N ALA A 83 4.66 16.64 -15.25
CA ALA A 83 5.71 16.35 -16.22
C ALA A 83 5.96 14.85 -16.35
N ALA A 84 5.99 14.13 -15.21
CA ALA A 84 6.05 12.67 -15.19
C ALA A 84 4.81 12.02 -15.86
N PHE A 85 3.63 12.63 -15.71
CA PHE A 85 2.39 12.16 -16.31
C PHE A 85 2.25 12.47 -17.81
N ALA A 86 2.91 13.50 -18.33
CA ALA A 86 2.73 13.98 -19.70
C ALA A 86 2.78 12.90 -20.80
N PRO A 87 3.69 11.91 -20.76
CA PRO A 87 3.73 10.82 -21.75
C PRO A 87 2.50 9.90 -21.73
N PHE A 88 1.77 9.85 -20.61
CA PHE A 88 0.63 8.97 -20.37
C PHE A 88 -0.72 9.69 -20.48
N ARG A 89 -0.72 11.02 -20.58
CA ARG A 89 -1.93 11.86 -20.50
C ARG A 89 -3.03 11.47 -21.50
N SER A 90 -2.66 10.99 -22.69
CA SER A 90 -3.62 10.57 -23.73
C SER A 90 -4.04 9.11 -23.61
N MET A 91 -3.49 8.34 -22.66
CA MET A 91 -3.83 6.94 -22.48
C MET A 91 -5.18 6.78 -21.79
N THR A 92 -5.86 5.68 -22.11
CA THR A 92 -6.93 5.14 -21.29
C THR A 92 -6.35 4.21 -20.21
N VAL A 93 -7.17 3.80 -19.23
CA VAL A 93 -6.78 2.78 -18.25
C VAL A 93 -6.39 1.46 -18.94
N GLY A 94 -7.09 1.08 -20.02
CA GLY A 94 -6.74 -0.08 -20.84
C GLY A 94 -5.36 0.06 -21.48
N ALA A 95 -5.05 1.21 -22.07
CA ALA A 95 -3.72 1.48 -22.64
C ALA A 95 -2.62 1.48 -21.57
N LEU A 96 -2.90 1.97 -20.36
CA LEU A 96 -1.96 1.89 -19.23
C LEU A 96 -1.68 0.43 -18.85
N ARG A 97 -2.71 -0.43 -18.79
CA ARG A 97 -2.54 -1.87 -18.53
C ARG A 97 -1.59 -2.49 -19.56
N ASP A 98 -1.80 -2.20 -20.83
CA ASP A 98 -0.99 -2.76 -21.91
C ASP A 98 0.46 -2.24 -21.86
N TRP A 99 0.66 -0.96 -21.55
CA TRP A 99 2.00 -0.39 -21.32
C TRP A 99 2.71 -1.07 -20.14
N LEU A 100 2.03 -1.24 -19.00
CA LEU A 100 2.58 -1.91 -17.80
C LEU A 100 3.00 -3.37 -18.11
N LEU A 101 2.28 -4.06 -18.97
CA LEU A 101 2.60 -5.43 -19.39
C LEU A 101 3.72 -5.49 -20.44
N SER A 102 3.92 -4.42 -21.21
CA SER A 102 4.92 -4.33 -22.27
C SER A 102 6.38 -4.36 -21.77
N PRO A 103 7.36 -4.65 -22.64
CA PRO A 103 8.79 -4.50 -22.32
C PRO A 103 9.23 -3.06 -22.02
N ALA A 104 8.46 -2.05 -22.45
CA ALA A 104 8.80 -0.64 -22.24
C ALA A 104 8.67 -0.21 -20.77
N ALA A 105 7.81 -0.88 -19.98
CA ALA A 105 7.68 -0.67 -18.54
C ALA A 105 8.84 -1.35 -17.77
N THR A 106 10.04 -0.80 -17.89
CA THR A 106 11.22 -1.18 -17.10
C THR A 106 11.17 -0.59 -15.69
N ALA A 107 12.01 -1.08 -14.77
CA ALA A 107 12.10 -0.52 -13.41
C ALA A 107 12.40 0.99 -13.43
N GLY A 108 13.30 1.44 -14.31
CA GLY A 108 13.67 2.86 -14.44
C GLY A 108 12.51 3.72 -14.96
N THR A 109 11.82 3.26 -16.01
CA THR A 109 10.66 4.00 -16.57
C THR A 109 9.48 4.01 -15.61
N LEU A 110 9.25 2.92 -14.86
CA LEU A 110 8.21 2.87 -13.83
C LEU A 110 8.51 3.85 -12.70
N ARG A 111 9.76 3.92 -12.24
CA ARG A 111 10.20 4.88 -11.23
C ARG A 111 10.01 6.32 -11.69
N ALA A 112 10.36 6.63 -12.93
CA ALA A 112 10.18 7.96 -13.51
C ALA A 112 8.71 8.34 -13.68
N ALA A 113 7.84 7.37 -14.01
CA ALA A 113 6.41 7.60 -14.23
C ALA A 113 5.59 7.66 -12.93
N ALA A 114 6.05 7.00 -11.85
CA ALA A 114 5.28 6.82 -10.62
C ALA A 114 4.72 8.12 -10.02
N PRO A 115 5.46 9.25 -9.95
CA PRO A 115 4.91 10.50 -9.43
C PRO A 115 3.77 11.10 -10.27
N GLY A 116 3.63 10.67 -11.53
CA GLY A 116 2.55 11.08 -12.43
C GLY A 116 1.31 10.19 -12.39
N PHE A 117 1.24 9.17 -11.53
CA PHE A 117 0.05 8.33 -11.39
C PHE A 117 -0.60 8.52 -10.02
N THR A 118 -1.90 8.82 -10.00
CA THR A 118 -2.66 8.83 -8.74
C THR A 118 -3.00 7.41 -8.28
N PRO A 119 -3.26 7.19 -6.98
CA PRO A 119 -3.73 5.90 -6.48
C PRO A 119 -4.98 5.38 -7.19
N GLU A 120 -5.90 6.25 -7.62
CA GLU A 120 -7.10 5.88 -8.36
C GLU A 120 -6.79 5.34 -9.76
N MET A 121 -5.80 5.91 -10.46
CA MET A 121 -5.34 5.38 -11.75
C MET A 121 -4.75 3.96 -11.57
N VAL A 122 -3.94 3.77 -10.52
CA VAL A 122 -3.32 2.47 -10.19
C VAL A 122 -4.38 1.46 -9.75
N ALA A 123 -5.36 1.88 -8.95
CA ALA A 123 -6.50 1.06 -8.57
C ALA A 123 -7.33 0.66 -9.79
N ALA A 124 -7.59 1.60 -10.71
CA ALA A 124 -8.36 1.37 -11.91
C ALA A 124 -7.70 0.31 -12.80
N VAL A 125 -6.40 0.46 -13.07
CA VAL A 125 -5.68 -0.48 -13.93
C VAL A 125 -5.55 -1.87 -13.30
N SER A 126 -5.38 -1.95 -11.97
CA SER A 126 -5.31 -3.23 -11.26
C SER A 126 -6.62 -4.03 -11.34
N LYS A 127 -7.79 -3.36 -11.36
CA LYS A 127 -9.11 -4.00 -11.53
C LYS A 127 -9.29 -4.66 -12.89
N LEU A 128 -8.49 -4.28 -13.89
CA LEU A 128 -8.49 -4.87 -15.24
C LEU A 128 -7.48 -6.02 -15.39
N MET A 129 -6.65 -6.27 -14.38
CA MET A 129 -5.59 -7.27 -14.44
C MET A 129 -6.03 -8.61 -13.85
N ARG A 130 -5.53 -9.69 -14.44
CA ARG A 130 -5.57 -11.03 -13.83
C ARG A 130 -4.44 -11.17 -12.82
N ASN A 131 -4.48 -12.19 -11.96
CA ASN A 131 -3.42 -12.44 -10.99
C ASN A 131 -2.02 -12.55 -11.63
N GLN A 132 -1.92 -13.19 -12.79
CA GLN A 132 -0.65 -13.29 -13.53
C GLN A 132 -0.15 -11.94 -14.05
N ASP A 133 -1.06 -11.06 -14.49
CA ASP A 133 -0.73 -9.71 -14.92
C ASP A 133 -0.19 -8.91 -13.72
N LEU A 134 -0.88 -8.96 -12.57
CA LEU A 134 -0.45 -8.31 -11.33
C LEU A 134 0.94 -8.77 -10.88
N ILE A 135 1.19 -10.08 -10.87
CA ILE A 135 2.51 -10.65 -10.52
C ILE A 135 3.58 -10.17 -11.51
N ARG A 136 3.28 -10.19 -12.82
CA ARG A 136 4.22 -9.81 -13.88
C ARG A 136 4.57 -8.32 -13.82
N VAL A 137 3.60 -7.46 -13.55
CA VAL A 137 3.81 -6.01 -13.39
C VAL A 137 4.58 -5.73 -12.10
N ALA A 138 4.14 -6.30 -10.97
CA ALA A 138 4.81 -6.11 -9.68
C ALA A 138 6.29 -6.53 -9.71
N ARG A 139 6.64 -7.61 -10.42
CA ARG A 139 8.04 -8.07 -10.57
C ARG A 139 8.97 -7.05 -11.28
N LYS A 140 8.40 -6.13 -12.06
CA LYS A 140 9.13 -5.05 -12.74
C LYS A 140 9.37 -3.85 -11.82
N CYS A 141 8.51 -3.66 -10.82
CA CYS A 141 8.63 -2.59 -9.84
C CYS A 141 9.79 -2.91 -8.89
N GLU A 142 10.79 -2.03 -8.85
CA GLU A 142 11.93 -2.13 -7.92
C GLU A 142 11.91 -0.93 -6.97
N VAL A 143 11.46 -1.17 -5.75
CA VAL A 143 11.41 -0.18 -4.65
C VAL A 143 12.46 -0.61 -3.62
N VAL A 144 13.55 0.14 -3.57
CA VAL A 144 14.67 -0.10 -2.65
C VAL A 144 14.69 1.02 -1.63
N THR A 145 14.68 0.66 -0.35
CA THR A 145 14.78 1.60 0.76
C THR A 145 15.94 1.19 1.66
N ALA A 146 16.56 2.17 2.33
CA ALA A 146 17.68 1.92 3.23
C ALA A 146 17.49 2.69 4.53
N PHE A 147 17.75 2.01 5.64
CA PHE A 147 17.88 2.59 6.96
C PHE A 147 19.10 1.97 7.66
N ARG A 148 18.93 1.04 8.62
CA ARG A 148 20.05 0.28 9.21
C ARG A 148 20.55 -0.83 8.29
N ASN A 149 19.68 -1.34 7.44
CA ASN A 149 20.00 -2.22 6.32
C ASN A 149 19.26 -1.75 5.06
N THR A 150 19.40 -2.50 3.97
CA THR A 150 18.74 -2.20 2.69
C THR A 150 17.71 -3.28 2.38
N LEU A 151 16.47 -2.87 2.10
CA LEU A 151 15.36 -3.76 1.74
C LEU A 151 14.95 -3.57 0.28
N GLY A 152 14.39 -4.61 -0.32
CA GLY A 152 13.77 -4.54 -1.66
C GLY A 152 14.70 -4.78 -2.84
N THR A 153 15.93 -5.24 -2.62
CA THR A 153 16.85 -5.62 -3.70
C THR A 153 16.43 -6.94 -4.35
N ARG A 154 16.86 -7.17 -5.59
CA ARG A 154 16.53 -8.42 -6.30
C ARG A 154 17.23 -9.62 -5.64
N GLY A 155 16.49 -10.71 -5.49
CA GLY A 155 17.01 -11.96 -4.91
C GLY A 155 16.94 -12.03 -3.39
N THR A 156 16.40 -11.01 -2.72
CA THR A 156 16.18 -11.00 -1.27
C THR A 156 14.69 -11.13 -0.94
N LEU A 157 14.38 -11.79 0.18
CA LEU A 157 13.06 -11.78 0.80
C LEU A 157 13.24 -11.45 2.28
N SER A 158 12.74 -10.30 2.67
CA SER A 158 12.84 -9.81 4.04
C SER A 158 11.59 -10.13 4.85
N THR A 159 11.77 -10.32 6.15
CA THR A 159 10.72 -10.71 7.07
C THR A 159 10.69 -9.80 8.29
N ARG A 160 9.47 -9.52 8.74
CA ARG A 160 9.24 -8.90 10.04
C ARG A 160 9.28 -9.99 11.12
N LEU A 161 9.99 -9.73 12.21
CA LEU A 161 9.90 -10.51 13.44
C LEU A 161 9.01 -9.74 14.43
N GLN A 162 7.86 -10.31 14.78
CA GLN A 162 6.88 -9.67 15.65
C GLN A 162 6.61 -10.54 16.90
N PRO A 163 7.41 -10.36 17.97
CA PRO A 163 7.34 -11.17 19.17
C PRO A 163 6.28 -10.62 20.14
N ASN A 164 5.00 -10.61 19.76
CA ASN A 164 3.95 -10.13 20.65
C ASN A 164 3.75 -11.11 21.81
N HIS A 165 3.64 -10.60 23.03
CA HIS A 165 3.26 -11.38 24.20
C HIS A 165 1.94 -10.85 24.78
N PRO A 166 0.96 -11.69 25.18
CA PRO A 166 -0.35 -11.21 25.68
C PRO A 166 -0.28 -10.25 26.86
N ALA A 167 0.80 -10.34 27.65
CA ALA A 167 1.07 -9.49 28.81
C ALA A 167 2.32 -8.62 28.65
N ASP A 168 2.89 -8.52 27.43
CA ASP A 168 4.18 -7.87 27.18
C ASP A 168 5.32 -8.36 28.10
N ASP A 169 5.36 -9.67 28.40
CA ASP A 169 6.36 -10.24 29.30
C ASP A 169 7.75 -10.20 28.64
N PRO A 170 8.76 -9.54 29.25
CA PRO A 170 10.06 -9.39 28.62
C PRO A 170 10.76 -10.72 28.32
N GLN A 171 10.58 -11.76 29.14
CA GLN A 171 11.22 -13.06 28.90
C GLN A 171 10.57 -13.78 27.72
N GLY A 172 9.23 -13.81 27.67
CA GLY A 172 8.48 -14.38 26.55
C GLY A 172 8.81 -13.69 25.23
N ILE A 173 8.91 -12.36 25.23
CA ILE A 173 9.33 -11.56 24.08
C ILE A 173 10.76 -11.93 23.66
N ALA A 174 11.71 -11.97 24.60
CA ALA A 174 13.11 -12.28 24.31
C ALA A 174 13.29 -13.69 23.71
N VAL A 175 12.58 -14.69 24.23
CA VAL A 175 12.60 -16.06 23.69
C VAL A 175 12.06 -16.09 22.27
N SER A 176 10.95 -15.39 21.99
CA SER A 176 10.39 -15.30 20.64
C SER A 176 11.32 -14.58 19.67
N ILE A 177 12.05 -13.55 20.13
CA ILE A 177 13.07 -12.88 19.30
C ILE A 177 14.19 -13.86 18.95
N LEU A 178 14.73 -14.57 19.95
CA LEU A 178 15.82 -15.51 19.73
C LEU A 178 15.43 -16.60 18.73
N ASP A 179 14.25 -17.20 18.90
CA ASP A 179 13.74 -18.23 17.97
C ASP A 179 13.61 -17.69 16.55
N GLY A 180 13.06 -16.48 16.38
CA GLY A 180 12.94 -15.84 15.07
C GLY A 180 14.30 -15.57 14.41
N LEU A 181 15.26 -15.05 15.18
CA LEU A 181 16.62 -14.78 14.69
C LEU A 181 17.34 -16.06 14.24
N LEU A 182 17.15 -17.18 14.95
CA LEU A 182 17.70 -18.49 14.56
C LEU A 182 17.16 -18.99 13.20
N HIS A 183 15.97 -18.52 12.79
CA HIS A 183 15.37 -18.80 11.49
C HIS A 183 15.67 -17.71 10.43
N GLY A 184 16.55 -16.75 10.74
CA GLY A 184 16.89 -15.65 9.84
C GLY A 184 15.77 -14.60 9.70
N ALA A 185 14.85 -14.53 10.65
CA ALA A 185 13.76 -13.56 10.63
C ALA A 185 14.15 -12.22 11.27
N GLY A 186 13.51 -11.14 10.83
CA GLY A 186 13.63 -9.82 11.47
C GLY A 186 14.58 -8.86 10.78
N ASP A 187 15.07 -9.17 9.58
CA ASP A 187 15.83 -8.23 8.76
C ASP A 187 14.97 -7.05 8.27
N ALA A 188 13.65 -7.22 8.09
CA ALA A 188 12.78 -6.09 7.76
C ALA A 188 12.57 -5.16 8.96
N VAL A 189 12.29 -5.73 10.13
CA VAL A 189 12.10 -5.03 11.42
C VAL A 189 11.89 -6.06 12.53
N ILE A 190 12.44 -5.81 13.72
CA ILE A 190 12.01 -6.47 14.96
C ILE A 190 11.00 -5.54 15.65
N GLY A 191 9.71 -5.88 15.53
CA GLY A 191 8.63 -4.94 15.82
C GLY A 191 7.56 -5.50 16.75
N ILE A 192 7.35 -4.91 17.93
CA ILE A 192 6.39 -5.36 18.94
C ILE A 192 5.08 -4.58 18.81
N ASN A 193 3.94 -5.27 18.75
CA ASN A 193 2.65 -4.65 18.99
C ASN A 193 2.31 -4.82 20.48
N PRO A 194 2.45 -3.75 21.30
CA PRO A 194 2.30 -3.89 22.73
C PRO A 194 0.85 -4.21 23.10
N ALA A 195 0.66 -5.03 24.12
CA ALA A 195 -0.67 -5.29 24.72
C ALA A 195 -1.26 -4.02 25.38
N SER A 196 -0.40 -3.06 25.73
CA SER A 196 -0.76 -1.79 26.38
C SER A 196 -0.03 -0.60 25.75
N ASP A 197 -0.77 0.45 25.41
CA ASP A 197 -0.25 1.74 24.92
C ASP A 197 0.35 2.63 26.04
N ASN A 198 0.75 2.04 27.18
CA ASN A 198 1.45 2.75 28.23
C ASN A 198 2.84 3.19 27.76
N LEU A 199 3.15 4.49 27.88
CA LEU A 199 4.43 5.05 27.44
C LEU A 199 5.64 4.46 28.17
N GLY A 200 5.52 4.16 29.47
CA GLY A 200 6.60 3.51 30.23
C GLY A 200 6.92 2.13 29.68
N ASN A 201 5.89 1.30 29.49
CA ASN A 201 6.03 -0.02 28.87
C ASN A 201 6.64 0.07 27.46
N CYS A 202 6.13 0.97 26.61
CA CYS A 202 6.68 1.18 25.27
C CYS A 202 8.16 1.60 25.29
N ARG A 203 8.55 2.46 26.25
CA ARG A 203 9.95 2.86 26.45
C ARG A 203 10.82 1.67 26.84
N ASP A 204 10.37 0.87 27.80
CA ASP A 204 11.13 -0.29 28.28
C ASP A 204 11.33 -1.32 27.17
N LEU A 205 10.30 -1.57 26.36
CA LEU A 205 10.38 -2.42 25.18
C LEU A 205 11.38 -1.88 24.14
N LEU A 206 11.34 -0.57 23.83
CA LEU A 206 12.30 0.05 22.90
C LEU A 206 13.74 -0.07 23.40
N VAL A 207 13.98 0.21 24.68
CA VAL A 207 15.31 0.10 25.30
C VAL A 207 15.81 -1.35 25.26
N ALA A 208 14.95 -2.32 25.59
CA ALA A 208 15.31 -3.74 25.54
C ALA A 208 15.65 -4.20 24.11
N LEU A 209 14.86 -3.80 23.12
CA LEU A 209 15.12 -4.12 21.71
C LEU A 209 16.43 -3.51 21.22
N ASP A 210 16.69 -2.25 21.54
CA ASP A 210 17.93 -1.58 21.14
C ASP A 210 19.15 -2.18 21.83
N ALA A 211 19.07 -2.50 23.13
CA ALA A 211 20.15 -3.18 23.86
C ALA A 211 20.46 -4.56 23.27
N LEU A 212 19.44 -5.34 22.89
CA LEU A 212 19.63 -6.62 22.21
C LEU A 212 20.29 -6.44 20.84
N ARG A 213 19.78 -5.52 20.02
CA ARG A 213 20.32 -5.21 18.69
C ARG A 213 21.79 -4.78 18.78
N GLN A 214 22.14 -3.94 19.74
CA GLN A 214 23.53 -3.48 19.94
C GLN A 214 24.43 -4.59 20.44
N SER A 215 23.99 -5.37 21.44
CA SER A 215 24.82 -6.42 22.04
C SER A 215 25.16 -7.57 21.08
N LEU A 216 24.28 -7.83 20.10
CA LEU A 216 24.48 -8.84 19.06
C LEU A 216 24.84 -8.24 17.70
N GLU A 217 25.09 -6.93 17.63
CA GLU A 217 25.42 -6.17 16.40
C GLU A 217 24.46 -6.46 15.23
N ILE A 218 23.16 -6.64 15.52
CA ILE A 218 22.17 -7.05 14.52
C ILE A 218 21.91 -5.90 13.55
N PRO A 219 22.13 -6.08 12.22
CA PRO A 219 21.91 -5.05 11.22
C PRO A 219 20.42 -4.97 10.85
N THR A 220 19.58 -4.59 11.81
CA THR A 220 18.14 -4.40 11.64
C THR A 220 17.66 -3.20 12.44
N GLN A 221 16.40 -2.85 12.27
CA GLN A 221 15.71 -1.77 12.96
C GLN A 221 14.66 -2.29 13.93
N SER A 222 14.44 -1.54 15.01
CA SER A 222 13.39 -1.81 15.99
C SER A 222 12.13 -0.98 15.75
N CYS A 223 10.99 -1.46 16.24
CA CYS A 223 9.74 -0.70 16.24
C CYS A 223 8.84 -1.14 17.39
N VAL A 224 8.19 -0.19 18.07
CA VAL A 224 7.03 -0.47 18.92
C VAL A 224 5.82 0.16 18.26
N LEU A 225 4.84 -0.67 17.89
CA LEU A 225 3.70 -0.30 17.06
C LEU A 225 2.57 0.35 17.86
N THR A 226 2.92 1.34 18.68
CA THR A 226 1.95 2.21 19.38
C THR A 226 1.46 3.33 18.45
N HIS A 227 0.52 4.14 18.91
CA HIS A 227 0.06 5.32 18.19
C HIS A 227 1.21 6.31 17.90
N VAL A 228 1.24 6.92 16.72
CA VAL A 228 2.34 7.82 16.28
C VAL A 228 2.67 8.92 17.29
N THR A 229 1.67 9.48 17.97
CA THR A 229 1.87 10.51 19.00
C THR A 229 2.65 10.00 20.20
N ASN A 230 2.51 8.72 20.55
CA ASN A 230 3.28 8.09 21.61
C ASN A 230 4.73 7.89 21.16
N SER A 231 4.95 7.42 19.93
CA SER A 231 6.30 7.31 19.36
C SER A 231 7.04 8.65 19.34
N VAL A 232 6.35 9.74 18.96
CA VAL A 232 6.93 11.10 18.99
C VAL A 232 7.31 11.51 20.42
N ARG A 233 6.42 11.32 21.41
CA ARG A 233 6.73 11.63 22.81
C ARG A 233 7.90 10.81 23.36
N LEU A 234 7.99 9.53 22.97
CA LEU A 234 9.08 8.64 23.36
C LEU A 234 10.41 9.12 22.76
N LEU A 235 10.40 9.51 21.48
CA LEU A 235 11.55 10.09 20.80
C LEU A 235 12.00 11.40 21.48
N GLU A 236 11.07 12.32 21.78
CA GLU A 236 11.32 13.56 22.52
C GLU A 236 11.90 13.31 23.92
N ALA A 237 11.48 12.21 24.56
CA ALA A 237 11.99 11.75 25.85
C ALA A 237 13.29 10.93 25.78
N GLY A 238 13.91 10.86 24.59
CA GLY A 238 15.21 10.22 24.35
C GLY A 238 15.19 8.68 24.26
N ALA A 239 14.03 8.07 24.02
CA ALA A 239 13.94 6.63 23.78
C ALA A 239 14.58 6.26 22.40
N PRO A 240 15.16 5.06 22.26
CA PRO A 240 15.81 4.63 21.02
C PRO A 240 14.79 4.18 19.97
N VAL A 241 14.05 5.15 19.41
CA VAL A 241 13.07 4.91 18.35
C VAL A 241 13.78 4.86 17.00
N ASP A 242 13.74 3.70 16.35
CA ASP A 242 14.25 3.51 14.99
C ASP A 242 13.15 3.82 13.94
N LEU A 243 12.08 3.03 13.93
CA LEU A 243 10.93 3.25 13.05
C LEU A 243 9.72 3.75 13.85
N ILE A 244 9.00 4.72 13.25
CA ILE A 244 7.72 5.20 13.74
C ILE A 244 6.61 4.53 12.94
N PHE A 245 5.77 3.77 13.63
CA PHE A 245 4.60 3.11 13.04
C PHE A 245 3.36 4.00 13.15
N GLN A 246 2.48 3.88 12.16
CA GLN A 246 1.13 4.41 12.24
C GLN A 246 0.21 3.62 11.30
N SER A 247 -0.97 3.25 11.80
CA SER A 247 -2.07 2.81 10.93
C SER A 247 -2.63 4.01 10.17
N VAL A 248 -2.71 3.92 8.85
CA VAL A 248 -3.26 4.96 7.96
C VAL A 248 -4.55 4.46 7.31
N ALA A 249 -5.41 5.40 6.91
CA ALA A 249 -6.67 5.17 6.19
C ALA A 249 -6.82 6.20 5.08
#